data_AF-A0AA45L9A0-F1
#
_entry.id   AF-A0AA45L9A0-F1
#
_cell.length_a   1.000
_cell.length_b   1.000
_cell.length_c   1.000
_cell.angle_alpha   90.00
_cell.angle_beta   90.00
_cell.angle_gamma   90.00
#
_symmetry.space_group_name_H-M   'P 1'
#
loop_
_entity.id
_entity.type
_entity.pdbx_description
1 polymer ?
#
loop_
_entity_poly.entity_id
_entity_poly.type
_entity_poly.pdbx_seq_one_letter_code
_entity_poly.pdbx_strand_id
1 'polypeptide(L)'
;MGNDWDWTLHVDRTPEVIDELFDLAVGAGLRIGHPEDGLISAFRTGEPGEFDRVDRGDLVAALASGTHDSCTLWPADEEVWFSVHESRLHWSIQRFLFTPDLHRRLTDLWAVAAERFGAVFGTVVDEWSLEQVWRVRGGELDFENPPPPGSFPDCFGWWTYFDAERAARLPEFPAVAAARVRSTASGGVVVAFLDDPVDAHDFVFGEIHRALSGLAPEDGA
;
A
#
# COMPACT_ATOMS: atom_id res chain seq x y z
N MET A 1 13.44 -7.06 -15.19
CA MET A 1 12.17 -6.41 -14.81
C MET A 1 12.11 -6.53 -13.30
N GLY A 2 12.16 -5.41 -12.60
CA GLY A 2 12.35 -5.37 -11.15
C GLY A 2 11.03 -4.95 -10.52
N ASN A 3 10.45 -5.83 -9.69
CA ASN A 3 9.18 -5.61 -9.03
C ASN A 3 9.32 -4.51 -7.99
N ASP A 4 8.71 -3.37 -8.26
CA ASP A 4 8.50 -2.35 -7.25
C ASP A 4 7.42 -2.86 -6.27
N TRP A 5 7.56 -2.47 -5.00
CA TRP A 5 6.60 -2.78 -3.95
C TRP A 5 5.82 -1.53 -3.61
N ASP A 6 4.51 -1.69 -3.49
CA ASP A 6 3.56 -0.61 -3.25
C ASP A 6 2.69 -0.92 -2.03
N TRP A 7 2.51 0.09 -1.20
CA TRP A 7 1.58 0.10 -0.07
C TRP A 7 0.56 1.19 -0.30
N THR A 8 -0.71 0.85 -0.21
CA THR A 8 -1.83 1.75 -0.44
C THR A 8 -2.76 1.76 0.77
N LEU A 9 -3.24 2.94 1.17
CA LEU A 9 -4.29 3.13 2.17
C LEU A 9 -5.32 4.15 1.70
N HIS A 10 -6.60 3.82 1.91
CA HIS A 10 -7.71 4.75 1.72
C HIS A 10 -8.09 5.40 3.04
N VAL A 11 -7.73 6.67 3.19
CA VAL A 11 -7.99 7.49 4.38
C VAL A 11 -8.40 8.91 3.97
N ASP A 12 -9.00 9.64 4.91
CA ASP A 12 -9.28 11.05 4.69
C ASP A 12 -7.97 11.85 4.57
N ARG A 13 -7.85 12.61 3.48
CA ARG A 13 -6.73 13.50 3.24
C ARG A 13 -6.92 14.79 4.02
N THR A 14 -6.33 14.86 5.21
CA THR A 14 -6.26 16.08 6.01
C THR A 14 -4.81 16.40 6.39
N PRO A 15 -4.49 17.68 6.69
CA PRO A 15 -3.19 18.05 7.22
C PRO A 15 -2.79 17.22 8.44
N GLU A 16 -3.73 16.97 9.35
CA GLU A 16 -3.49 16.22 10.59
C GLU A 16 -3.12 14.77 10.31
N VAL A 17 -3.81 14.11 9.38
CA VAL A 17 -3.50 12.72 8.98
C VAL A 17 -2.12 12.64 8.34
N ILE A 18 -1.79 13.57 7.43
CA ILE A 18 -0.49 13.59 6.75
C ILE A 18 0.64 13.86 7.74
N ASP A 19 0.46 14.83 8.64
CA ASP A 19 1.46 15.18 9.64
C ASP A 19 1.67 14.05 10.64
N GLU A 20 0.60 13.41 11.13
CA GLU A 20 0.73 12.28 12.05
C GLU A 20 1.34 11.05 11.36
N LEU A 21 1.05 10.81 10.07
CA LEU A 21 1.72 9.77 9.30
C LEU A 21 3.23 10.00 9.24
N PHE A 22 3.66 11.25 9.07
CA PHE A 22 5.07 11.62 9.11
C PHE A 22 5.71 11.32 10.47
N ASP A 23 5.00 11.52 11.58
CA ASP A 23 5.49 11.08 12.90
C ASP A 23 5.57 9.56 13.01
N LEU A 24 4.59 8.82 12.48
CA LEU A 24 4.64 7.35 12.43
C LEU A 24 5.82 6.86 11.58
N ALA A 25 6.06 7.48 10.43
CA ALA A 25 7.19 7.18 9.56
C ALA A 25 8.52 7.39 10.30
N VAL A 26 8.67 8.49 11.03
CA VAL A 26 9.84 8.74 11.89
C VAL A 26 9.97 7.70 13.00
N GLY A 27 8.87 7.34 13.65
CA GLY A 27 8.83 6.26 14.64
C GLY A 27 9.23 4.89 14.08
N ALA A 28 8.95 4.63 12.80
CA ALA A 28 9.36 3.43 12.07
C ALA A 28 10.82 3.49 11.58
N GLY A 29 11.55 4.58 11.87
CA GLY A 29 12.94 4.76 11.48
C GLY A 29 13.13 5.31 10.05
N LEU A 30 12.08 5.89 9.46
CA LEU A 30 12.21 6.71 8.25
C LEU A 30 12.64 8.13 8.64
N ARG A 31 13.40 8.77 7.79
CA ARG A 31 13.83 10.16 7.95
C ARG A 31 13.07 11.02 6.96
N ILE A 32 12.60 12.15 7.44
CA ILE A 32 11.90 13.14 6.62
C ILE A 32 12.87 14.26 6.30
N GLY A 33 12.95 14.61 5.01
CA GLY A 33 13.88 15.61 4.50
C GLY A 33 15.26 15.04 4.19
N HIS A 34 16.17 15.87 3.69
CA HIS A 34 17.54 15.51 3.32
C HIS A 34 18.53 15.71 4.48
N PRO A 35 19.62 14.93 4.58
CA PRO A 35 20.50 14.99 5.77
C PRO A 35 21.26 16.31 5.86
N GLU A 36 21.45 16.97 4.71
CA GLU A 36 22.26 18.17 4.53
C GLU A 36 21.58 19.45 5.00
N ASP A 37 20.28 19.60 4.73
CA ASP A 37 19.53 20.83 4.99
C ASP A 37 18.20 20.61 5.73
N GLY A 38 17.77 19.35 5.92
CA GLY A 38 16.50 19.00 6.53
C GLY A 38 15.27 19.31 5.67
N LEU A 39 15.46 19.81 4.44
CA LEU A 39 14.36 20.13 3.53
C LEU A 39 13.88 18.87 2.82
N ILE A 40 12.62 18.85 2.43
CA ILE A 40 11.94 17.71 1.81
C ILE A 40 11.75 18.00 0.32
N SER A 41 12.11 17.04 -0.53
CA SER A 41 11.75 17.09 -1.95
C SER A 41 10.25 16.88 -2.08
N ALA A 42 9.51 17.91 -2.50
CA ALA A 42 8.08 17.87 -2.75
C ALA A 42 7.82 18.00 -4.24
N PHE A 43 7.08 17.08 -4.84
CA PHE A 43 6.82 17.05 -6.27
C PHE A 43 5.45 17.61 -6.60
N ARG A 44 5.42 18.46 -7.63
CA ARG A 44 4.21 19.20 -8.00
C ARG A 44 3.25 18.33 -8.78
N THR A 45 1.97 18.47 -8.44
CA THR A 45 0.89 17.75 -9.12
C THR A 45 0.86 18.11 -10.60
N GLY A 46 0.96 17.11 -11.47
CA GLY A 46 0.85 17.31 -12.93
C GLY A 46 2.10 17.88 -13.61
N GLU A 47 3.21 18.03 -12.89
CA GLU A 47 4.49 18.50 -13.43
C GLU A 47 5.60 17.45 -13.17
N PRO A 48 5.68 16.37 -13.97
CA PRO A 48 6.61 15.27 -13.71
C PRO A 48 8.08 15.74 -13.67
N GLY A 49 8.76 15.43 -12.58
CA GLY A 49 10.19 15.73 -12.38
C GLY A 49 10.49 17.12 -11.83
N GLU A 50 9.50 18.00 -11.72
CA GLU A 50 9.65 19.29 -11.03
C GLU A 50 9.39 19.12 -9.53
N PHE A 51 10.32 19.58 -8.70
CA PHE A 51 10.20 19.52 -7.25
C PHE A 51 10.68 20.80 -6.57
N ASP A 52 10.01 21.13 -5.47
CA ASP A 52 10.42 22.17 -4.53
C ASP A 52 11.15 21.53 -3.34
N ARG A 53 12.03 22.28 -2.67
CA ARG A 53 12.60 21.91 -1.37
C ARG A 53 11.92 22.73 -0.29
N VAL A 54 11.11 22.07 0.53
CA VAL A 54 10.22 22.72 1.51
C VAL A 54 10.42 22.14 2.91
N ASP A 55 9.97 22.85 3.93
CA ASP A 55 9.87 22.27 5.26
C ASP A 55 8.61 21.40 5.42
N ARG A 56 8.53 20.67 6.53
CA ARG A 56 7.44 19.73 6.82
C ARG A 56 6.07 20.41 6.87
N GLY A 57 5.97 21.61 7.44
CA GLY A 57 4.69 22.30 7.58
C GLY A 57 4.12 22.72 6.23
N ASP A 58 4.99 23.29 5.38
CA ASP A 58 4.64 23.65 4.01
C ASP A 58 4.28 22.41 3.17
N LEU A 59 5.03 21.31 3.32
CA LEU A 59 4.72 20.04 2.65
C LEU A 59 3.35 19.50 3.07
N VAL A 60 3.04 19.45 4.36
CA VAL A 60 1.76 18.96 4.88
C VAL A 60 0.60 19.76 4.27
N ALA A 61 0.70 21.10 4.27
CA ALA A 61 -0.31 21.96 3.67
C ALA A 61 -0.43 21.72 2.15
N ALA A 62 0.70 21.55 1.47
CA ALA A 62 0.74 21.30 0.03
C ALA A 62 0.12 19.95 -0.35
N LEU A 63 0.50 18.89 0.36
CA LEU A 63 -0.04 17.54 0.19
C LEU A 63 -1.49 17.43 0.64
N ALA A 64 -1.99 18.26 1.57
CA ALA A 64 -3.42 18.26 1.91
C ALA A 64 -4.26 19.01 0.86
N SER A 65 -3.70 20.07 0.28
CA SER A 65 -4.39 20.92 -0.71
C SER A 65 -4.37 20.37 -2.14
N GLY A 66 -3.42 19.48 -2.47
CA GLY A 66 -3.26 18.96 -3.84
C GLY A 66 -2.40 19.79 -4.76
N THR A 67 -1.71 20.79 -4.23
CA THR A 67 -0.66 21.51 -4.99
C THR A 67 0.57 20.63 -5.25
N HIS A 68 0.87 19.75 -4.30
CA HIS A 68 1.84 18.68 -4.43
C HIS A 68 1.14 17.35 -4.21
N ASP A 69 1.64 16.31 -4.85
CA ASP A 69 1.08 14.96 -4.76
C ASP A 69 2.06 13.95 -4.17
N SER A 70 3.33 14.31 -3.99
CA SER A 70 4.33 13.36 -3.53
C SER A 70 5.58 13.99 -2.93
N CYS A 71 6.33 13.17 -2.19
CA CYS A 71 7.60 13.52 -1.57
C CYS A 71 8.45 12.26 -1.34
N THR A 72 9.67 12.44 -0.85
CA THR A 72 10.59 11.34 -0.50
C THR A 72 10.75 11.16 1.00
N LEU A 73 10.71 9.91 1.44
CA LEU A 73 11.01 9.45 2.80
C LEU A 73 12.25 8.56 2.78
N TRP A 74 13.09 8.60 3.82
CA TRP A 74 14.44 8.02 3.76
C TRP A 74 14.72 7.08 4.96
N PRO A 75 14.64 5.74 4.84
CA PRO A 75 15.09 4.84 5.91
C PRO A 75 16.60 4.90 6.19
N ALA A 76 17.39 5.43 5.24
CA ALA A 76 18.83 5.70 5.32
C ALA A 76 19.22 6.64 4.14
N ASP A 77 20.10 6.18 3.24
CA ASP A 77 20.41 6.80 1.94
C ASP A 77 19.48 6.28 0.82
N GLU A 78 18.53 5.42 1.17
CA GLU A 78 17.55 4.82 0.26
C GLU A 78 16.30 5.71 0.19
N GLU A 79 15.67 5.77 -0.98
CA GLU A 79 14.51 6.62 -1.25
C GLU A 79 13.22 5.78 -1.25
N VAL A 80 12.29 6.13 -0.36
CA VAL A 80 10.90 5.64 -0.40
C VAL A 80 10.07 6.77 -1.00
N TRP A 81 9.39 6.48 -2.10
CA TRP A 81 8.44 7.42 -2.68
C TRP A 81 7.17 7.42 -1.85
N PHE A 82 6.66 8.60 -1.49
CA PHE A 82 5.37 8.74 -0.83
C PHE A 82 4.49 9.68 -1.63
N SER A 83 3.26 9.27 -1.91
CA SER A 83 2.28 10.07 -2.63
C SER A 83 0.92 10.11 -1.94
N VAL A 84 0.22 11.21 -2.17
CA VAL A 84 -1.12 11.51 -1.66
C VAL A 84 -1.97 11.95 -2.84
N HIS A 85 -2.89 11.07 -3.25
CA HIS A 85 -3.84 11.35 -4.32
C HIS A 85 -5.26 11.18 -3.81
N GLU A 86 -6.04 12.27 -3.81
CA GLU A 86 -7.43 12.26 -3.34
C GLU A 86 -7.58 11.70 -1.92
N SER A 87 -8.16 10.51 -1.75
CA SER A 87 -8.31 9.81 -0.45
C SER A 87 -7.31 8.66 -0.28
N ARG A 88 -6.24 8.66 -1.07
CA ARG A 88 -5.27 7.59 -1.14
C ARG A 88 -3.90 8.06 -0.68
N LEU A 89 -3.38 7.43 0.36
CA LEU A 89 -1.97 7.45 0.69
C LEU A 89 -1.31 6.26 0.02
N HIS A 90 -0.15 6.51 -0.55
CA HIS A 90 0.61 5.51 -1.27
C HIS A 90 2.09 5.69 -0.93
N TRP A 91 2.80 4.58 -0.71
CA TRP A 91 4.25 4.61 -0.77
C TRP A 91 4.78 3.43 -1.55
N SER A 92 5.92 3.64 -2.18
CA SER A 92 6.58 2.61 -2.97
C SER A 92 8.09 2.61 -2.78
N ILE A 93 8.67 1.43 -2.99
CA ILE A 93 10.12 1.25 -3.07
C ILE A 93 10.48 0.54 -4.36
N GLN A 94 11.58 0.98 -4.95
CA GLN A 94 12.15 0.31 -6.11
C GLN A 94 12.78 -1.02 -5.68
N ARG A 95 12.70 -2.05 -6.54
CA ARG A 95 13.22 -3.41 -6.20
C ARG A 95 14.64 -3.41 -5.63
N PHE A 96 15.55 -2.60 -6.16
CA PHE A 96 16.95 -2.62 -5.72
C PHE A 96 17.15 -2.03 -4.31
N LEU A 97 16.16 -1.31 -3.78
CA LEU A 97 16.09 -0.83 -2.41
C LEU A 97 15.39 -1.83 -1.48
N PHE A 98 14.86 -2.93 -2.02
CA PHE A 98 14.20 -3.94 -1.21
C PHE A 98 15.18 -4.59 -0.24
N THR A 99 14.80 -4.53 1.04
CA THR A 99 15.32 -5.44 2.07
C THR A 99 14.14 -6.01 2.85
N PRO A 100 14.22 -7.27 3.33
CA PRO A 100 13.15 -7.84 4.16
C PRO A 100 12.82 -6.99 5.39
N ASP A 101 13.84 -6.33 5.97
CA ASP A 101 13.66 -5.42 7.10
C ASP A 101 12.95 -4.11 6.73
N LEU A 102 13.27 -3.50 5.58
CA LEU A 102 12.56 -2.30 5.12
C LEU A 102 11.11 -2.62 4.79
N HIS A 103 10.87 -3.70 4.04
CA HIS A 103 9.52 -4.14 3.70
C HIS A 103 8.68 -4.40 4.95
N ARG A 104 9.21 -5.13 5.94
CA ARG A 104 8.51 -5.37 7.22
C ARG A 104 8.15 -4.06 7.91
N ARG A 105 9.11 -3.13 8.03
CA ARG A 105 8.87 -1.81 8.66
C ARG A 105 7.79 -1.01 7.94
N LEU A 106 7.81 -0.98 6.61
CA LEU A 106 6.81 -0.27 5.81
C LEU A 106 5.42 -0.91 5.94
N THR A 107 5.34 -2.23 6.05
CA THR A 107 4.08 -2.93 6.33
C THR A 107 3.56 -2.72 7.73
N ASP A 108 4.44 -2.75 8.73
CA ASP A 108 4.04 -2.50 10.10
C ASP A 108 3.52 -1.06 10.22
N LEU A 109 4.21 -0.10 9.61
CA LEU A 109 3.76 1.29 9.46
C LEU A 109 2.39 1.36 8.75
N TRP A 110 2.22 0.63 7.65
CA TRP A 110 0.97 0.55 6.89
C TRP A 110 -0.20 0.06 7.76
N ALA A 111 -0.01 -1.04 8.48
CA ALA A 111 -1.05 -1.62 9.33
C ALA A 111 -1.41 -0.69 10.50
N VAL A 112 -0.41 -0.07 11.13
CA VAL A 112 -0.62 0.92 12.20
C VAL A 112 -1.36 2.15 11.68
N ALA A 113 -0.96 2.69 10.53
CA ALA A 113 -1.61 3.83 9.90
C ALA A 113 -3.07 3.51 9.52
N ALA A 114 -3.34 2.30 9.03
CA ALA A 114 -4.70 1.85 8.71
C ALA A 114 -5.63 1.92 9.93
N GLU A 115 -5.21 1.39 11.07
CA GLU A 115 -5.99 1.46 12.31
C GLU A 115 -6.08 2.90 12.84
N ARG A 116 -4.96 3.62 12.86
CA ARG A 116 -4.83 4.93 13.49
C ARG A 116 -5.71 5.98 12.81
N PHE A 117 -5.75 5.95 11.48
CA PHE A 117 -6.48 6.94 10.67
C PHE A 117 -7.85 6.44 10.22
N GLY A 118 -8.28 5.26 10.69
CA GLY A 118 -9.57 4.71 10.33
C GLY A 118 -9.68 4.46 8.82
N ALA A 119 -8.64 3.90 8.21
CA ALA A 119 -8.67 3.56 6.79
C ALA A 119 -9.88 2.67 6.48
N VAL A 120 -10.41 2.81 5.27
CA VAL A 120 -11.54 1.98 4.80
C VAL A 120 -11.06 0.72 4.08
N PHE A 121 -9.88 0.81 3.46
CA PHE A 121 -9.27 -0.25 2.65
C PHE A 121 -7.79 0.03 2.47
N GLY A 122 -7.00 -1.01 2.19
CA GLY A 122 -5.62 -0.85 1.76
C GLY A 122 -5.03 -2.15 1.25
N THR A 123 -3.92 -2.05 0.52
CA THR A 123 -3.22 -3.19 -0.07
C THR A 123 -1.72 -3.04 0.03
N VAL A 124 -1.02 -4.17 0.07
CA VAL A 124 0.42 -4.28 -0.14
C VAL A 124 0.67 -5.24 -1.30
N VAL A 125 1.30 -4.77 -2.36
CA VAL A 125 1.45 -5.50 -3.63
C VAL A 125 2.87 -5.33 -4.17
N ASP A 126 3.26 -6.24 -5.05
CA ASP A 126 4.41 -6.04 -5.92
C ASP A 126 3.98 -6.10 -7.40
N GLU A 127 4.69 -5.39 -8.26
CA GLU A 127 4.36 -5.23 -9.68
C GLU A 127 4.12 -6.58 -10.41
N TRP A 128 4.95 -7.60 -10.12
CA TRP A 128 4.83 -8.90 -10.79
C TRP A 128 3.58 -9.67 -10.40
N SER A 129 3.17 -9.54 -9.14
CA SER A 129 1.93 -10.12 -8.65
C SER A 129 0.72 -9.44 -9.30
N LEU A 130 0.76 -8.11 -9.45
CA LEU A 130 -0.27 -7.37 -10.18
C LEU A 130 -0.38 -7.83 -11.65
N GLU A 131 0.73 -8.04 -12.34
CA GLU A 131 0.72 -8.57 -13.72
C GLU A 131 0.02 -9.94 -13.80
N GLN A 132 0.24 -10.82 -12.82
CA GLN A 132 -0.42 -12.13 -12.80
C GLN A 132 -1.95 -11.98 -12.66
N VAL A 133 -2.41 -11.12 -11.75
CA VAL A 133 -3.87 -10.87 -11.59
C VAL A 133 -4.45 -10.26 -12.85
N TRP A 134 -3.74 -9.31 -13.48
CA TRP A 134 -4.16 -8.69 -14.74
C TRP A 134 -4.36 -9.72 -15.85
N ARG A 135 -3.45 -10.70 -15.99
CA ARG A 135 -3.57 -11.80 -16.94
C ARG A 135 -4.75 -12.72 -16.61
N VAL A 136 -5.00 -13.01 -15.33
CA VAL A 136 -6.12 -13.87 -14.89
C VAL A 136 -7.47 -13.21 -15.16
N ARG A 137 -7.58 -11.89 -14.97
CA ARG A 137 -8.85 -11.16 -14.96
C ARG A 137 -9.19 -10.48 -16.29
N GLY A 138 -8.27 -10.45 -17.25
CA GLY A 138 -8.56 -10.01 -18.62
C GLY A 138 -8.52 -8.49 -18.83
N GLY A 139 -7.88 -7.75 -17.94
CA GLY A 139 -7.38 -6.41 -18.23
C GLY A 139 -8.11 -5.21 -17.62
N GLU A 140 -9.33 -5.39 -17.10
CA GLU A 140 -10.08 -4.36 -16.37
C GLU A 140 -10.05 -4.70 -14.87
N LEU A 141 -9.18 -4.03 -14.12
CA LEU A 141 -9.03 -4.21 -12.68
C LEU A 141 -9.05 -2.86 -11.99
N ASP A 142 -9.95 -2.71 -11.02
CA ASP A 142 -9.93 -1.58 -10.11
C ASP A 142 -9.04 -1.91 -8.90
N PHE A 143 -7.75 -1.59 -9.03
CA PHE A 143 -6.77 -1.70 -7.93
C PHE A 143 -6.82 -0.51 -6.99
N GLU A 144 -7.39 0.58 -7.46
CA GLU A 144 -7.21 1.89 -6.86
C GLU A 144 -8.33 2.26 -5.91
N ASN A 145 -9.47 1.57 -5.96
CA ASN A 145 -10.63 1.91 -5.13
C ASN A 145 -11.01 0.77 -4.17
N PRO A 146 -11.56 1.13 -3.00
CA PRO A 146 -12.11 0.14 -2.08
C PRO A 146 -13.28 -0.61 -2.74
N PRO A 147 -13.38 -1.94 -2.53
CA PRO A 147 -14.53 -2.68 -3.04
C PRO A 147 -15.83 -2.24 -2.34
N PRO A 148 -16.99 -2.45 -3.00
CA PRO A 148 -18.27 -2.37 -2.33
C PRO A 148 -18.31 -3.31 -1.11
N PRO A 149 -18.95 -2.91 0.00
CA PRO A 149 -19.12 -3.80 1.14
C PRO A 149 -19.85 -5.09 0.74
N GLY A 150 -19.33 -6.25 1.15
CA GLY A 150 -19.89 -7.55 0.76
C GLY A 150 -19.21 -8.21 -0.44
N SER A 151 -18.24 -7.54 -1.06
CA SER A 151 -17.50 -8.04 -2.21
C SER A 151 -16.02 -8.22 -1.89
N PHE A 152 -15.39 -9.17 -2.56
CA PHE A 152 -13.94 -9.19 -2.67
C PHE A 152 -13.46 -8.05 -3.59
N PRO A 153 -12.27 -7.47 -3.33
CA PRO A 153 -11.63 -6.58 -4.28
C PRO A 153 -11.27 -7.34 -5.56
N ASP A 154 -11.14 -6.59 -6.64
CA ASP A 154 -10.65 -7.09 -7.93
C ASP A 154 -9.24 -7.68 -7.82
N CYS A 155 -8.46 -7.13 -6.89
CA CYS A 155 -7.15 -7.62 -6.51
C CYS A 155 -6.99 -7.53 -4.99
N PHE A 156 -6.72 -8.66 -4.35
CA PHE A 156 -6.10 -8.63 -3.04
C PHE A 156 -4.62 -8.35 -3.19
N GLY A 157 -4.04 -7.62 -2.23
CA GLY A 157 -2.58 -7.62 -2.05
C GLY A 157 -2.10 -8.86 -1.32
N TRP A 158 -0.77 -9.00 -1.19
CA TRP A 158 -0.16 -9.94 -0.25
C TRP A 158 -0.66 -9.71 1.17
N TRP A 159 -0.91 -8.44 1.50
CA TRP A 159 -1.73 -8.01 2.62
C TRP A 159 -2.84 -7.08 2.13
N THR A 160 -4.05 -7.28 2.63
CA THR A 160 -5.21 -6.43 2.35
C THR A 160 -5.92 -6.09 3.64
N TYR A 161 -6.10 -4.80 3.91
CA TYR A 161 -6.82 -4.32 5.07
C TYR A 161 -8.27 -3.98 4.69
N PHE A 162 -9.20 -4.31 5.57
CA PHE A 162 -10.61 -3.92 5.51
C PHE A 162 -11.02 -3.29 6.84
N ASP A 163 -11.77 -2.18 6.79
CA ASP A 163 -12.42 -1.63 7.97
C ASP A 163 -13.44 -2.59 8.59
N ALA A 164 -13.93 -2.25 9.78
CA ALA A 164 -14.88 -3.09 10.50
C ALA A 164 -16.18 -3.36 9.72
N GLU A 165 -16.67 -2.38 8.94
CA GLU A 165 -17.90 -2.53 8.16
C GLU A 165 -17.73 -3.55 7.04
N ARG A 166 -16.65 -3.44 6.27
CA ARG A 166 -16.34 -4.36 5.16
C ARG A 166 -15.93 -5.72 5.69
N ALA A 167 -15.12 -5.78 6.75
CA ALA A 167 -14.71 -7.00 7.41
C ALA A 167 -15.91 -7.86 7.81
N ALA A 168 -16.93 -7.26 8.42
CA ALA A 168 -18.14 -7.96 8.86
C ALA A 168 -18.98 -8.53 7.70
N ARG A 169 -18.71 -8.11 6.45
CA ARG A 169 -19.42 -8.53 5.25
C ARG A 169 -18.54 -9.31 4.28
N LEU A 170 -17.29 -9.60 4.62
CA LEU A 170 -16.41 -10.35 3.72
C LEU A 170 -17.01 -11.72 3.38
N PRO A 171 -17.05 -12.10 2.09
CA PRO A 171 -17.40 -13.46 1.70
C PRO A 171 -16.45 -14.50 2.32
N GLU A 172 -16.90 -15.75 2.41
CA GLU A 172 -16.06 -16.84 2.88
C GLU A 172 -14.92 -17.11 1.89
N PHE A 173 -13.68 -17.19 2.41
CA PHE A 173 -12.51 -17.47 1.58
C PHE A 173 -12.52 -18.94 1.15
N PRO A 174 -12.25 -19.23 -0.14
CA PRO A 174 -12.09 -20.61 -0.58
C PRO A 174 -10.84 -21.22 0.09
N ALA A 175 -10.94 -22.47 0.53
CA ALA A 175 -9.88 -23.14 1.30
C ALA A 175 -8.51 -23.16 0.59
N VAL A 176 -8.49 -23.13 -0.75
CA VAL A 176 -7.28 -23.13 -1.58
C VAL A 176 -6.50 -21.82 -1.52
N ALA A 177 -7.13 -20.71 -1.14
CA ALA A 177 -6.47 -19.40 -1.10
C ALA A 177 -5.45 -19.28 0.06
N ALA A 178 -5.44 -20.22 1.03
CA ALA A 178 -4.54 -20.23 2.18
C ALA A 178 -4.48 -18.89 2.96
N ALA A 179 -5.56 -18.09 2.89
CA ALA A 179 -5.64 -16.78 3.52
C ALA A 179 -5.55 -16.88 5.05
N ARG A 180 -4.73 -16.03 5.65
CA ARG A 180 -4.74 -15.80 7.10
C ARG A 180 -5.44 -14.48 7.39
N VAL A 181 -6.54 -14.56 8.13
CA VAL A 181 -7.30 -13.37 8.53
C VAL A 181 -6.95 -13.01 9.97
N ARG A 182 -6.47 -11.79 10.20
CA ARG A 182 -6.11 -11.25 11.51
C ARG A 182 -7.03 -10.07 11.84
N SER A 183 -7.74 -10.14 12.95
CA SER A 183 -8.56 -9.02 13.42
C SER A 183 -7.71 -7.90 13.99
N THR A 184 -8.14 -6.67 13.75
CA THR A 184 -7.55 -5.44 14.28
C THR A 184 -8.25 -5.03 15.57
N ALA A 185 -7.67 -4.13 16.36
CA ALA A 185 -8.25 -3.67 17.63
C ALA A 185 -9.56 -2.88 17.41
N SER A 186 -9.68 -2.22 16.27
CA SER A 186 -10.88 -1.46 15.84
C SER A 186 -11.99 -2.33 15.23
N GLY A 187 -11.77 -3.65 15.12
CA GLY A 187 -12.74 -4.59 14.53
C GLY A 187 -12.65 -4.74 13.01
N GLY A 188 -11.69 -4.08 12.36
CA GLY A 188 -11.27 -4.38 10.99
C GLY A 188 -10.51 -5.70 10.88
N VAL A 189 -10.05 -6.04 9.68
CA VAL A 189 -9.24 -7.23 9.44
C VAL A 189 -8.11 -6.96 8.45
N VAL A 190 -6.99 -7.66 8.65
CA VAL A 190 -5.94 -7.82 7.65
C VAL A 190 -5.98 -9.26 7.13
N VAL A 191 -6.18 -9.40 5.83
CA VAL A 191 -6.09 -10.66 5.09
C VAL A 191 -4.67 -10.78 4.56
N ALA A 192 -3.99 -11.88 4.88
CA ALA A 192 -2.61 -12.12 4.51
C ALA A 192 -2.46 -13.42 3.72
N PHE A 193 -1.84 -13.33 2.53
CA PHE A 193 -1.42 -14.47 1.72
C PHE A 193 0.07 -14.77 1.87
N LEU A 194 0.81 -13.83 2.45
CA LEU A 194 2.25 -13.90 2.63
C LEU A 194 2.62 -13.74 4.10
N ASP A 195 3.49 -14.62 4.60
CA ASP A 195 4.08 -14.47 5.94
C ASP A 195 5.40 -13.69 5.89
N ASP A 196 6.27 -14.01 4.92
CA ASP A 196 7.55 -13.35 4.68
C ASP A 196 7.59 -12.78 3.25
N PRO A 197 7.93 -11.49 3.03
CA PRO A 197 8.11 -10.92 1.70
C PRO A 197 8.98 -11.75 0.75
N VAL A 198 10.00 -12.46 1.25
CA VAL A 198 10.89 -13.23 0.38
C VAL A 198 10.18 -14.41 -0.28
N ASP A 199 9.09 -14.90 0.33
CA ASP A 199 8.31 -16.02 -0.19
C ASP A 199 7.41 -15.60 -1.36
N ALA A 200 7.27 -14.29 -1.66
CA ALA A 200 6.41 -13.82 -2.76
C ALA A 200 6.80 -14.44 -4.12
N HIS A 201 8.08 -14.76 -4.31
CA HIS A 201 8.58 -15.41 -5.53
C HIS A 201 8.21 -16.90 -5.63
N ASP A 202 7.87 -17.54 -4.52
CA ASP A 202 7.53 -18.97 -4.45
C ASP A 202 6.02 -19.21 -4.64
N PHE A 203 5.19 -18.17 -4.54
CA PHE A 203 3.74 -18.25 -4.71
C PHE A 203 3.29 -17.86 -6.13
N VAL A 204 2.31 -18.61 -6.67
CA VAL A 204 1.61 -18.23 -7.91
C VAL A 204 0.40 -17.37 -7.54
N PHE A 205 0.62 -16.06 -7.38
CA PHE A 205 -0.41 -15.12 -6.96
C PHE A 205 -1.64 -15.10 -7.86
N GLY A 206 -1.45 -15.38 -9.16
CA GLY A 206 -2.55 -15.54 -10.12
C GLY A 206 -3.50 -16.69 -9.78
N GLU A 207 -3.00 -17.82 -9.28
CA GLU A 207 -3.86 -18.97 -8.91
C GLU A 207 -4.72 -18.67 -7.69
N ILE A 208 -4.19 -17.94 -6.71
CA ILE A 208 -4.95 -17.46 -5.56
C ILE A 208 -6.14 -16.61 -6.06
N HIS A 209 -5.87 -15.67 -6.98
CA HIS A 209 -6.90 -14.77 -7.52
C HIS A 209 -7.90 -15.47 -8.44
N ARG A 210 -7.45 -16.46 -9.21
CA ARG A 210 -8.30 -17.34 -10.01
C ARG A 210 -9.30 -18.08 -9.12
N ALA A 211 -8.82 -18.68 -8.03
CA ALA A 211 -9.68 -19.34 -7.05
C ALA A 211 -10.66 -18.38 -6.35
N LEU A 212 -10.19 -17.20 -5.93
CA LEU A 212 -11.05 -16.17 -5.30
C LEU A 212 -12.12 -15.63 -6.26
N SER A 213 -11.84 -15.65 -7.56
CA SER A 213 -12.78 -15.23 -8.61
C SER A 213 -13.70 -16.36 -9.07
N GLY A 214 -13.58 -17.56 -8.51
CA GLY A 214 -14.36 -18.74 -8.95
C GLY A 214 -14.02 -19.21 -10.36
N LEU A 215 -12.86 -18.83 -10.90
CA LEU A 215 -12.38 -19.25 -12.20
C LEU A 215 -11.77 -20.66 -12.11
N ALA A 216 -11.92 -21.46 -13.17
CA ALA A 216 -11.32 -22.79 -13.22
C ALA A 216 -9.77 -22.71 -13.18
N PRO A 217 -9.09 -23.71 -12.59
CA PRO A 217 -7.63 -23.82 -12.64
C PRO A 217 -7.12 -23.72 -14.08
N GLU A 218 -5.91 -23.19 -14.26
CA GLU A 218 -5.26 -23.27 -15.56
C GLU A 218 -4.88 -24.74 -15.85
N ASP A 219 -5.45 -25.32 -16.91
CA ASP A 219 -5.11 -26.68 -17.35
C ASP A 219 -3.67 -26.70 -17.92
N GLY A 220 -2.69 -26.99 -17.05
CA GLY A 220 -1.37 -27.50 -17.42
C GLY A 220 -0.34 -26.49 -17.94
N ALA A 221 0.82 -26.50 -17.28
CA ALA A 221 2.12 -26.24 -17.90
C ALA A 221 3.07 -27.39 -17.53
#